data_AF-A0AA51LV17-F1
#
_entry.id   AF-A0AA51LV17-F1
#
_cell.length_a   1.000
_cell.length_b   1.000
_cell.length_c   1.000
_cell.angle_alpha   90.00
_cell.angle_beta   90.00
_cell.angle_gamma   90.00
#
_symmetry.space_group_name_H-M   'P 1'
#
loop_
_entity.id
_entity.type
_entity.pdbx_description
1 polymer ?
#
loop_
_entity_poly.entity_id
_entity_poly.type
_entity_poly.pdbx_seq_one_letter_code
_entity_poly.pdbx_strand_id
1 'polypeptide(L)'
;MSTSTERLDDSSETVSGLRIPARYRHDWALFADWCTATDQPPLPATPEALALFLREHPAAPATQRRRVSAINTVHTRHGHPAPGRSETVRRRLDTTRAARLDRFAPLLLHKAAELPVTGWPSGLFGRRDALLLTLAATGMPFAQLARLRRGDIHLDAGALVATTDGGERFCLAPESAAAESPAAVYRRWAEIQAFLDAYPNTDLLAQHLTDPIEVDQGALTDRQARHPLLCPIDRWGHLPLMPQPMTAQSIASIVRDHLAGRVRARAPLPLRKQSDRDEGPTAWIESEIDLDPHYYKRGIAARRSAHDSLDGLADVFDEIEDRADALLEELLTVLEEL
;
A
#
# COMPACT_ATOMS: atom_id res chain seq x y z
N MET A 1 -29.17 55.74 -28.09
CA MET A 1 -28.82 54.37 -28.51
C MET A 1 -27.35 54.40 -28.92
N SER A 2 -26.40 53.69 -28.35
CA SER A 2 -26.39 52.75 -27.23
C SER A 2 -24.97 52.72 -26.68
N THR A 3 -24.87 52.62 -25.36
CA THR A 3 -23.66 52.26 -24.60
C THR A 3 -23.14 50.88 -25.00
N SER A 4 -21.82 50.69 -25.06
CA SER A 4 -21.19 49.37 -24.91
C SER A 4 -19.84 49.52 -24.23
N THR A 5 -19.98 49.70 -22.92
CA THR A 5 -19.23 49.12 -21.80
C THR A 5 -17.98 48.31 -22.14
N GLU A 6 -16.86 48.84 -21.66
CA GLU A 6 -15.72 48.15 -21.06
C GLU A 6 -15.96 46.66 -20.75
N ARG A 7 -15.10 45.81 -21.31
CA ARG A 7 -14.54 44.68 -20.56
C ARG A 7 -13.06 44.98 -20.39
N LEU A 8 -12.73 45.64 -19.28
CA LEU A 8 -11.39 45.63 -18.72
C LEU A 8 -10.97 44.18 -18.56
N ASP A 9 -10.05 43.75 -19.42
CA ASP A 9 -9.27 42.55 -19.24
C ASP A 9 -8.56 42.69 -17.88
N ASP A 10 -8.85 41.74 -17.00
CA ASP A 10 -8.33 41.62 -15.63
C ASP A 10 -6.81 41.68 -15.70
N SER A 11 -6.29 42.87 -15.39
CA SER A 11 -4.88 43.19 -15.26
C SER A 11 -4.19 42.08 -14.49
N SER A 12 -3.44 41.26 -15.22
CA SER A 12 -2.50 40.32 -14.64
C SER A 12 -1.41 41.13 -13.94
N GLU A 13 -1.62 41.49 -12.68
CA GLU A 13 -0.55 42.03 -11.85
C GLU A 13 0.52 40.96 -11.68
N THR A 14 1.53 41.09 -12.53
CA THR A 14 2.79 40.38 -12.52
C THR A 14 3.63 40.86 -11.35
N VAL A 15 3.41 40.28 -10.18
CA VAL A 15 4.48 40.16 -9.19
C VAL A 15 5.10 38.78 -9.43
N SER A 16 6.21 38.75 -10.17
CA SER A 16 7.05 37.56 -10.47
C SER A 16 6.62 36.57 -11.58
N GLY A 17 5.75 36.96 -12.53
CA GLY A 17 5.46 36.11 -13.71
C GLY A 17 4.66 34.82 -13.42
N LEU A 18 4.20 34.63 -12.18
CA LEU A 18 3.40 33.48 -11.75
C LEU A 18 1.92 33.69 -12.10
N ARG A 19 1.32 32.79 -12.89
CA ARG A 19 -0.10 32.92 -13.29
C ARG A 19 -1.06 32.34 -12.24
N ILE A 20 -1.48 33.19 -11.30
CA ILE A 20 -2.30 32.80 -10.13
C ILE A 20 -3.77 33.23 -10.32
N PRO A 21 -4.76 32.34 -10.14
CA PRO A 21 -6.18 32.71 -10.19
C PRO A 21 -6.53 33.82 -9.18
N ALA A 22 -7.38 34.78 -9.56
CA ALA A 22 -7.75 35.93 -8.72
C ALA A 22 -8.18 35.53 -7.30
N ARG A 23 -9.00 34.48 -7.17
CA ARG A 23 -9.48 33.93 -5.89
C ARG A 23 -8.37 33.43 -4.93
N TYR A 24 -7.16 33.21 -5.44
CA TYR A 24 -6.01 32.70 -4.68
C TYR A 24 -4.89 33.73 -4.52
N ARG A 25 -4.97 34.90 -5.18
CA ARG A 25 -3.90 35.91 -5.16
C ARG A 25 -3.57 36.37 -3.73
N HIS A 26 -4.59 36.65 -2.92
CA HIS A 26 -4.39 37.08 -1.53
C HIS A 26 -3.71 36.01 -0.67
N ASP A 27 -4.19 34.77 -0.73
CA ASP A 27 -3.61 33.67 0.05
C ASP A 27 -2.17 33.35 -0.40
N TRP A 28 -1.87 33.51 -1.70
CA TRP A 28 -0.52 33.34 -2.24
C TRP A 28 0.42 34.48 -1.84
N ALA A 29 -0.03 35.74 -1.93
CA ALA A 29 0.77 36.89 -1.53
C ALA A 29 1.20 36.78 -0.06
N LEU A 30 0.26 36.44 0.83
CA LEU A 30 0.56 36.21 2.24
C LEU A 30 1.64 35.12 2.45
N PHE A 31 1.56 34.03 1.67
CA PHE A 31 2.56 32.96 1.75
C PHE A 31 3.92 33.39 1.20
N ALA A 32 3.95 34.08 0.05
CA ALA A 32 5.18 34.57 -0.57
C ALA A 32 5.89 35.62 0.30
N ASP A 33 5.14 36.51 0.94
CA ASP A 33 5.65 37.49 1.89
C ASP A 33 6.26 36.79 3.11
N TRP A 34 5.57 35.78 3.66
CA TRP A 34 6.10 34.98 4.76
C TRP A 34 7.37 34.20 4.38
N CYS A 35 7.40 33.60 3.19
CA CYS A 35 8.59 32.93 2.67
C CYS A 35 9.77 33.91 2.55
N THR A 36 9.52 35.12 2.06
CA THR A 36 10.53 36.18 1.97
C THR A 36 11.03 36.59 3.36
N ALA A 37 10.13 36.70 4.34
CA ALA A 37 10.49 37.06 5.72
C ALA A 37 11.23 35.96 6.49
N THR A 38 11.15 34.70 6.04
CA THR A 38 11.78 33.53 6.69
C THR A 38 12.94 32.94 5.90
N ASP A 39 13.40 33.63 4.85
CA ASP A 39 14.44 33.18 3.92
C ASP A 39 14.17 31.79 3.31
N GLN A 40 12.90 31.50 3.02
CA GLN A 40 12.47 30.25 2.39
C GLN A 40 12.04 30.48 0.94
N PRO A 41 12.35 29.56 -0.01
CA PRO A 41 11.86 29.68 -1.37
C PRO A 41 10.34 29.46 -1.43
N PRO A 42 9.55 30.39 -2.01
CA PRO A 42 8.10 30.22 -2.14
C PRO A 42 7.73 29.19 -3.21
N LEU A 43 8.63 28.89 -4.15
CA LEU A 43 8.45 27.89 -5.21
C LEU A 43 9.82 27.30 -5.64
N PRO A 44 10.03 25.97 -5.56
CA PRO A 44 9.21 25.00 -4.84
C PRO A 44 9.35 25.18 -3.32
N ALA A 45 8.23 25.35 -2.62
CA ALA A 45 8.20 25.31 -1.18
C ALA A 45 8.24 23.86 -0.67
N THR A 46 8.92 23.63 0.44
CA THR A 46 8.90 22.33 1.11
C THR A 46 7.58 22.12 1.87
N PRO A 47 7.15 20.88 2.09
CA PRO A 47 6.00 20.62 2.94
C PRO A 47 6.18 21.12 4.39
N GLU A 48 7.40 21.10 4.90
CA GLU A 48 7.77 21.64 6.22
C GLU A 48 7.57 23.15 6.27
N ALA A 49 7.99 23.87 5.22
CA ALA A 49 7.77 25.31 5.05
C ALA A 49 6.27 25.65 5.12
N LEU A 50 5.45 24.91 4.37
CA LEU A 50 4.00 25.11 4.40
C LEU A 50 3.39 24.78 5.77
N ALA A 51 3.83 23.71 6.43
CA ALA A 51 3.34 23.36 7.77
C ALA A 51 3.69 24.45 8.80
N LEU A 52 4.89 25.03 8.68
CA LEU A 52 5.35 26.15 9.50
C LEU A 52 4.51 27.41 9.28
N PHE A 53 4.30 27.79 8.01
CA PHE A 53 3.42 28.90 7.64
C PHE A 53 2.02 28.78 8.27
N LEU A 54 1.40 27.61 8.14
CA LEU A 54 0.05 27.36 8.68
C LEU A 54 0.01 27.44 10.22
N ARG A 55 1.11 27.07 10.89
CA ARG A 55 1.25 27.19 12.35
C ARG A 55 1.34 28.65 12.78
N GLU A 56 2.10 29.45 12.07
CA GLU A 56 2.34 30.87 12.42
C GLU A 56 1.17 31.77 12.04
N HIS A 57 0.31 31.30 11.11
CA HIS A 57 -0.89 32.01 10.67
C HIS A 57 -2.15 31.21 11.02
N PRO A 58 -2.53 31.08 12.31
CA PRO A 58 -3.72 30.34 12.70
C PRO A 58 -4.99 30.98 12.10
N ALA A 59 -5.90 30.14 11.62
CA ALA A 59 -7.19 30.55 11.06
C ALA A 59 -8.21 29.42 11.19
N ALA A 60 -9.48 29.71 10.91
CA ALA A 60 -10.52 28.68 10.87
C ALA A 60 -10.18 27.55 9.87
N PRO A 61 -10.60 26.29 10.11
CA PRO A 61 -10.23 25.16 9.26
C PRO A 61 -10.58 25.31 7.78
N ALA A 62 -11.67 26.02 7.46
CA ALA A 62 -12.05 26.33 6.08
C ALA A 62 -11.02 27.25 5.40
N THR A 63 -10.55 28.27 6.12
CA THR A 63 -9.54 29.22 5.65
C THR A 63 -8.19 28.54 5.43
N GLN A 64 -7.76 27.68 6.36
CA GLN A 64 -6.51 26.93 6.19
C GLN A 64 -6.56 25.99 4.98
N ARG A 65 -7.69 25.31 4.77
CA ARG A 65 -7.92 24.49 3.55
C ARG A 65 -7.87 25.32 2.28
N ARG A 66 -8.41 26.54 2.29
CA ARG A 66 -8.35 27.47 1.16
C ARG A 66 -6.92 27.90 0.85
N ARG A 67 -6.14 28.29 1.87
CA ARG A 67 -4.71 28.64 1.74
C ARG A 67 -3.89 27.51 1.15
N VAL A 68 -4.08 26.29 1.65
CA VAL A 68 -3.40 25.11 1.10
C VAL A 68 -3.81 24.84 -0.35
N SER A 69 -5.09 25.03 -0.69
CA SER A 69 -5.56 24.88 -2.07
C SER A 69 -4.94 25.92 -3.00
N ALA A 70 -4.79 27.18 -2.55
CA ALA A 70 -4.10 28.23 -3.28
C ALA A 70 -2.64 27.85 -3.56
N ILE A 71 -1.89 27.51 -2.52
CA ILE A 71 -0.46 27.17 -2.61
C ILE A 71 -0.23 25.92 -3.48
N ASN A 72 -1.05 24.87 -3.32
CA ASN A 72 -1.01 23.68 -4.16
C ASN A 72 -1.31 23.99 -5.63
N THR A 73 -2.27 24.88 -5.90
CA THR A 73 -2.62 25.28 -7.27
C THR A 73 -1.44 25.99 -7.94
N VAL A 74 -0.73 26.85 -7.21
CA VAL A 74 0.46 27.53 -7.78
C VAL A 74 1.58 26.54 -8.05
N HIS A 75 1.86 25.61 -7.13
CA HIS A 75 2.90 24.58 -7.33
C HIS A 75 2.62 23.70 -8.55
N THR A 76 1.41 23.13 -8.60
CA THR A 76 1.01 22.22 -9.69
C THR A 76 0.98 22.91 -11.05
N ARG A 77 0.57 24.19 -11.12
CA ARG A 77 0.60 24.96 -12.38
C ARG A 77 2.00 25.20 -12.92
N HIS A 78 3.01 25.19 -12.06
CA HIS A 78 4.41 25.39 -12.44
C HIS A 78 5.20 24.07 -12.44
N GLY A 79 4.52 22.93 -12.51
CA GLY A 79 5.15 21.61 -12.64
C GLY A 79 5.79 21.06 -11.36
N HIS A 80 5.56 21.71 -10.21
CA HIS A 80 6.07 21.27 -8.93
C HIS A 80 5.07 20.39 -8.16
N PRO A 81 5.53 19.44 -7.34
CA PRO A 81 4.65 18.68 -6.45
C PRO A 81 3.95 19.63 -5.47
N ALA A 82 2.70 19.30 -5.14
CA ALA A 82 1.86 20.12 -4.27
C ALA A 82 2.25 19.91 -2.79
N PRO A 83 2.84 20.89 -2.08
CA PRO A 83 3.39 20.68 -0.73
C PRO A 83 2.32 20.35 0.30
N GLY A 84 1.10 20.84 0.11
CA GLY A 84 -0.03 20.56 0.99
C GLY A 84 -0.66 19.18 0.83
N ARG A 85 -0.18 18.38 -0.12
CA ARG A 85 -0.52 16.96 -0.21
C ARG A 85 0.33 16.10 0.72
N SER A 86 1.36 16.63 1.38
CA SER A 86 2.09 15.85 2.37
C SER A 86 1.24 15.55 3.61
N GLU A 87 1.48 14.40 4.22
CA GLU A 87 0.94 13.96 5.49
C GLU A 87 1.39 14.89 6.63
N THR A 88 2.59 15.47 6.56
CA THR A 88 3.06 16.50 7.49
C THR A 88 2.09 17.69 7.54
N VAL A 89 1.69 18.21 6.38
CA VAL A 89 0.74 19.31 6.28
C VAL A 89 -0.68 18.86 6.64
N ARG A 90 -1.11 17.66 6.23
CA ARG A 90 -2.43 17.12 6.58
C ARG A 90 -2.59 16.91 8.08
N ARG A 91 -1.60 16.32 8.78
CA ARG A 91 -1.61 16.15 10.24
C ARG A 91 -1.79 17.50 10.96
N ARG A 92 -1.22 18.58 10.42
CA ARG A 92 -1.34 19.92 11.01
C ARG A 92 -2.73 20.52 10.84
N LEU A 93 -3.38 20.26 9.70
CA LEU A 93 -4.68 20.83 9.35
C LEU A 93 -5.86 20.03 9.92
N ASP A 94 -5.69 18.72 10.03
CA ASP A 94 -6.71 17.79 10.50
C ASP A 94 -6.27 17.20 11.85
N THR A 95 -6.47 17.98 12.90
CA THR A 95 -6.11 17.62 14.28
C THR A 95 -6.83 16.36 14.74
N THR A 96 -8.05 16.10 14.26
CA THR A 96 -8.81 14.87 14.51
C THR A 96 -8.13 13.66 13.87
N ARG A 97 -7.69 13.78 12.62
CA ARG A 97 -6.91 12.72 11.94
C ARG A 97 -5.57 12.49 12.62
N ALA A 98 -4.86 13.56 13.02
CA ALA A 98 -3.59 13.45 13.72
C ALA A 98 -3.75 12.72 15.06
N ALA A 99 -4.71 13.14 15.90
CA ALA A 99 -4.99 12.48 17.17
C ALA A 99 -5.42 11.01 16.98
N ARG A 100 -6.18 10.71 15.92
CA ARG A 100 -6.54 9.33 15.56
C ARG A 100 -5.30 8.51 15.21
N LEU A 101 -4.40 9.06 14.41
CA LEU A 101 -3.17 8.39 14.00
C LEU A 101 -2.20 8.20 15.17
N ASP A 102 -2.05 9.19 16.05
CA ASP A 102 -1.23 9.09 17.25
C ASP A 102 -1.73 8.00 18.20
N ARG A 103 -3.05 7.75 18.24
CA ARG A 103 -3.63 6.62 18.97
C ARG A 103 -3.38 5.27 18.29
N PHE A 104 -3.51 5.19 16.96
CA PHE A 104 -3.42 3.90 16.24
C PHE A 104 -1.99 3.47 15.91
N ALA A 105 -1.06 4.41 15.70
CA ALA A 105 0.30 4.09 15.30
C ALA A 105 1.01 3.14 16.28
N PRO A 106 0.97 3.35 17.62
CA PRO A 106 1.53 2.40 18.58
C PRO A 106 0.88 1.01 18.51
N LEU A 107 -0.44 0.95 18.31
CA LEU A 107 -1.17 -0.33 18.19
C LEU A 107 -0.75 -1.10 16.93
N LEU A 108 -0.60 -0.42 15.79
CA LEU A 108 -0.14 -1.03 14.54
C LEU A 108 1.28 -1.58 14.69
N LEU A 109 2.17 -0.82 15.31
CA LEU A 109 3.55 -1.20 15.55
C LEU A 109 3.66 -2.38 16.53
N HIS A 110 2.83 -2.38 17.57
CA HIS A 110 2.73 -3.50 18.50
C HIS A 110 2.23 -4.76 17.79
N LYS A 111 1.16 -4.66 16.98
CA LYS A 111 0.66 -5.78 16.17
C LYS A 111 1.68 -6.29 15.16
N ALA A 112 2.47 -5.41 14.54
CA ALA A 112 3.53 -5.82 13.64
C ALA A 112 4.57 -6.72 14.33
N ALA A 113 4.93 -6.42 15.59
CA ALA A 113 5.91 -7.18 16.37
C ALA A 113 5.39 -8.55 16.86
N GLU A 114 4.07 -8.74 16.95
CA GLU A 114 3.46 -10.03 17.35
C GLU A 114 3.39 -11.05 16.20
N LEU A 115 3.66 -10.63 14.95
CA LEU A 115 3.45 -11.48 13.79
C LEU A 115 4.53 -12.56 13.65
N PRO A 116 4.14 -13.78 13.22
CA PRO A 116 5.09 -14.87 13.03
C PRO A 116 6.09 -14.53 11.91
N VAL A 117 7.37 -14.81 12.15
CA VAL A 117 8.46 -14.50 11.21
C VAL A 117 9.10 -15.76 10.60
N THR A 118 8.69 -16.94 11.10
CA THR A 118 9.13 -18.26 10.64
C THR A 118 7.92 -19.16 10.38
N GLY A 119 8.19 -20.30 9.74
CA GLY A 119 7.21 -21.32 9.44
C GLY A 119 6.38 -21.02 8.18
N TRP A 120 5.88 -22.09 7.57
CA TRP A 120 5.10 -22.00 6.35
C TRP A 120 3.61 -22.26 6.58
N PRO A 121 2.69 -21.42 6.03
CA PRO A 121 2.92 -20.15 5.34
C PRO A 121 2.94 -18.94 6.30
N SER A 122 2.79 -19.16 7.62
CA SER A 122 2.61 -18.10 8.62
C SER A 122 3.70 -17.04 8.59
N GLY A 123 4.96 -17.43 8.49
CA GLY A 123 6.12 -16.53 8.45
C GLY A 123 6.13 -15.62 7.22
N LEU A 124 5.71 -16.14 6.06
CA LEU A 124 5.60 -15.36 4.83
C LEU A 124 4.58 -14.21 5.00
N PHE A 125 3.38 -14.56 5.44
CA PHE A 125 2.31 -13.59 5.68
C PHE A 125 2.68 -12.60 6.79
N GLY A 126 3.24 -13.11 7.89
CA GLY A 126 3.61 -12.27 9.03
C GLY A 126 4.69 -11.25 8.67
N ARG A 127 5.72 -11.63 7.90
CA ARG A 127 6.74 -10.68 7.41
C ARG A 127 6.14 -9.59 6.50
N ARG A 128 5.26 -9.95 5.56
CA ARG A 128 4.57 -8.97 4.70
C ARG A 128 3.69 -8.03 5.52
N ASP A 129 2.84 -8.60 6.35
CA ASP A 129 1.84 -7.87 7.12
C ASP A 129 2.52 -6.99 8.18
N ALA A 130 3.63 -7.43 8.78
CA ALA A 130 4.42 -6.60 9.70
C ALA A 130 4.94 -5.35 9.01
N LEU A 131 5.57 -5.47 7.83
CA LEU A 131 6.04 -4.30 7.07
C LEU A 131 4.86 -3.37 6.70
N LEU A 132 3.74 -3.94 6.26
CA LEU A 132 2.54 -3.19 5.91
C LEU A 132 2.01 -2.38 7.10
N LEU A 133 1.89 -3.01 8.28
CA LEU A 133 1.43 -2.33 9.51
C LEU A 133 2.42 -1.26 9.97
N THR A 134 3.71 -1.55 9.91
CA THR A 134 4.78 -0.59 10.23
C THR A 134 4.72 0.64 9.32
N LEU A 135 4.56 0.46 8.00
CA LEU A 135 4.40 1.58 7.07
C LEU A 135 3.07 2.33 7.26
N ALA A 136 1.98 1.62 7.56
CA ALA A 136 0.68 2.24 7.85
C ALA A 136 0.72 3.14 9.10
N ALA A 137 1.55 2.81 10.09
CA ALA A 137 1.73 3.60 11.31
C ALA A 137 2.29 5.02 11.04
N THR A 138 2.91 5.25 9.88
CA THR A 138 3.37 6.59 9.47
C THR A 138 2.21 7.56 9.19
N GLY A 139 1.02 7.03 8.86
CA GLY A 139 -0.11 7.81 8.34
C GLY A 139 -0.22 7.82 6.83
N MET A 140 0.70 7.15 6.12
CA MET A 140 0.68 7.04 4.68
C MET A 140 -0.69 6.53 4.18
N PRO A 141 -1.32 7.22 3.21
CA PRO A 141 -2.55 6.73 2.60
C PRO A 141 -2.35 5.34 1.98
N PHE A 142 -3.32 4.44 2.13
CA PHE A 142 -3.22 3.08 1.58
C PHE A 142 -3.03 3.03 0.06
N ALA A 143 -3.56 4.01 -0.67
CA ALA A 143 -3.32 4.16 -2.10
C ALA A 143 -1.85 4.45 -2.42
N GLN A 144 -1.15 5.18 -1.55
CA GLN A 144 0.27 5.48 -1.72
C GLN A 144 1.12 4.30 -1.29
N LEU A 145 0.74 3.64 -0.20
CA LEU A 145 1.38 2.42 0.28
C LEU A 145 1.30 1.27 -0.75
N ALA A 146 0.18 1.15 -1.46
CA ALA A 146 -0.01 0.21 -2.57
C ALA A 146 0.91 0.46 -3.77
N ARG A 147 1.37 1.71 -3.95
CA ARG A 147 2.18 2.13 -5.10
C ARG A 147 3.68 2.12 -4.82
N LEU A 148 4.08 1.91 -3.56
CA LEU A 148 5.48 1.82 -3.19
C LEU A 148 6.17 0.68 -3.93
N ARG A 149 7.36 0.97 -4.42
CA ARG A 149 8.28 0.04 -5.06
C ARG A 149 9.42 -0.30 -4.11
N ARG A 150 10.17 -1.34 -4.43
CA ARG A 150 11.34 -1.74 -3.64
C ARG A 150 12.39 -0.63 -3.56
N GLY A 151 12.61 0.09 -4.66
CA GLY A 151 13.56 1.21 -4.71
C GLY A 151 13.13 2.48 -3.96
N ASP A 152 11.87 2.54 -3.51
CA ASP A 152 11.33 3.69 -2.77
C ASP A 152 11.68 3.64 -1.28
N ILE A 153 12.25 2.52 -0.80
CA ILE A 153 12.61 2.30 0.59
C ILE A 153 14.11 2.45 0.79
N HIS A 154 14.49 3.26 1.77
CA HIS A 154 15.87 3.50 2.16
C HIS A 154 16.04 3.34 3.66
N LEU A 155 17.23 2.86 4.06
CA LEU A 155 17.67 2.86 5.45
C LEU A 155 18.65 4.01 5.64
N ASP A 156 18.32 4.96 6.51
CA ASP A 156 19.16 6.13 6.81
C ASP A 156 19.45 6.17 8.31
N ALA A 157 20.71 5.98 8.70
CA ALA A 157 21.14 5.88 10.10
C ALA A 157 20.27 4.94 10.97
N GLY A 158 19.76 3.85 10.39
CA GLY A 158 18.88 2.89 11.05
C GLY A 158 17.39 3.25 11.05
N ALA A 159 17.01 4.44 10.59
CA ALA A 159 15.62 4.80 10.31
C ALA A 159 15.14 4.19 8.99
N LEU A 160 13.88 3.77 8.95
CA LEU A 160 13.23 3.32 7.72
C LEU A 160 12.57 4.54 7.05
N VAL A 161 12.99 4.86 5.83
CA VAL A 161 12.49 5.99 5.06
C VAL A 161 11.82 5.49 3.79
N ALA A 162 10.53 5.78 3.63
CA ALA A 162 9.80 5.54 2.39
C ALA A 162 9.61 6.85 1.64
N THR A 163 10.09 6.92 0.40
CA THR A 163 9.93 8.08 -0.49
C THR A 163 8.94 7.75 -1.58
N THR A 164 7.84 8.48 -1.63
CA THR A 164 6.79 8.18 -2.60
C THR A 164 7.07 8.80 -3.98
N ASP A 165 6.32 8.42 -5.00
CA ASP A 165 6.45 8.95 -6.37
C ASP A 165 6.30 10.48 -6.46
N GLY A 166 5.56 11.09 -5.53
CA GLY A 166 5.42 12.54 -5.40
C GLY A 166 6.54 13.23 -4.64
N GLY A 167 7.60 12.52 -4.24
CA GLY A 167 8.73 13.03 -3.47
C GLY A 167 8.47 13.17 -1.96
N GLU A 168 7.29 12.77 -1.49
CA GLU A 168 6.95 12.81 -0.07
C GLU A 168 7.70 11.73 0.71
N ARG A 169 8.31 12.11 1.84
CA ARG A 169 9.09 11.21 2.70
C ARG A 169 8.33 10.85 3.98
N PHE A 170 8.27 9.57 4.27
CA PHE A 170 7.72 9.01 5.50
C PHE A 170 8.84 8.32 6.26
N CYS A 171 9.13 8.79 7.46
CA CYS A 171 10.24 8.31 8.27
C CYS A 171 9.73 7.59 9.52
N LEU A 172 10.34 6.45 9.82
CA LEU A 172 10.16 5.70 11.07
C LEU A 172 11.52 5.63 11.77
N ALA A 173 11.58 6.24 12.96
CA ALA A 173 12.78 6.26 13.78
C ALA A 173 13.17 4.84 14.23
N PRO A 174 14.48 4.56 14.44
CA PRO A 174 14.95 3.27 14.93
C PRO A 174 14.39 2.95 16.32
N GLU A 175 14.18 3.96 17.16
CA GLU A 175 13.63 3.90 18.53
C GLU A 175 12.10 3.94 18.56
N SER A 176 11.45 3.34 17.56
CA SER A 176 10.00 3.19 17.56
C SER A 176 9.56 2.44 18.83
N ALA A 177 8.38 2.77 19.38
CA ALA A 177 7.81 2.18 20.60
C ALA A 177 7.51 0.66 20.50
N ALA A 178 7.98 -0.01 19.45
CA ALA A 178 7.87 -1.45 19.23
C ALA A 178 9.10 -2.18 19.81
N ALA A 179 8.91 -3.46 20.15
CA ALA A 179 10.02 -4.34 20.53
C ALA A 179 11.00 -4.61 19.38
N GLU A 180 10.60 -4.34 18.13
CA GLU A 180 11.40 -4.58 16.94
C GLU A 180 11.62 -3.29 16.13
N SER A 181 12.86 -3.06 15.70
CA SER A 181 13.20 -1.92 14.85
C SER A 181 12.49 -1.98 13.48
N PRO A 182 11.94 -0.87 12.95
CA PRO A 182 11.35 -0.83 11.61
C PRO A 182 12.28 -1.33 10.50
N ALA A 183 13.59 -1.08 10.66
CA ALA A 183 14.61 -1.57 9.73
C ALA A 183 14.78 -3.10 9.74
N ALA A 184 14.57 -3.76 10.89
CA ALA A 184 14.58 -5.23 10.96
C ALA A 184 13.35 -5.83 10.28
N VAL A 185 12.17 -5.24 10.50
CA VAL A 185 10.92 -5.64 9.82
C VAL A 185 11.08 -5.54 8.30
N TYR A 186 11.63 -4.43 7.81
CA TYR A 186 11.94 -4.27 6.38
C TYR A 186 12.93 -5.32 5.87
N ARG A 187 14.06 -5.53 6.57
CA ARG A 187 15.09 -6.50 6.15
C ARG A 187 14.54 -7.93 6.03
N ARG A 188 13.64 -8.35 6.94
CA ARG A 188 13.00 -9.68 6.84
C ARG A 188 12.12 -9.82 5.62
N TRP A 189 11.43 -8.77 5.20
CA TRP A 189 10.63 -8.79 3.97
C TRP A 189 11.50 -8.64 2.72
N ALA A 190 12.57 -7.84 2.77
CA ALA A 190 13.57 -7.74 1.72
C ALA A 190 14.25 -9.10 1.46
N GLU A 191 14.49 -9.89 2.51
CA GLU A 191 15.01 -11.26 2.44
C GLU A 191 14.15 -12.16 1.57
N ILE A 192 12.83 -12.13 1.76
CA ILE A 192 11.87 -12.93 0.98
C ILE A 192 11.91 -12.54 -0.49
N GLN A 193 11.99 -11.23 -0.77
CA GLN A 193 12.06 -10.74 -2.14
C GLN A 193 13.39 -11.08 -2.80
N ALA A 194 14.51 -10.96 -2.08
CA ALA A 194 15.84 -11.36 -2.56
C ALA A 194 15.90 -12.87 -2.83
N PHE A 195 15.32 -13.68 -1.95
CA PHE A 195 15.20 -15.12 -2.14
C PHE A 195 14.42 -15.44 -3.42
N LEU A 196 13.24 -14.82 -3.62
CA LEU A 196 12.41 -15.06 -4.79
C LEU A 196 13.02 -14.55 -6.10
N ASP A 197 13.86 -13.52 -6.03
CA ASP A 197 14.61 -13.04 -7.19
C ASP A 197 15.67 -14.07 -7.63
N ALA A 198 16.33 -14.74 -6.68
CA ALA A 198 17.33 -15.78 -6.95
C ALA A 198 16.68 -17.14 -7.28
N TYR A 199 15.59 -17.46 -6.60
CA TYR A 199 14.88 -18.73 -6.65
C TYR A 199 13.37 -18.47 -6.78
N PRO A 200 12.84 -18.34 -8.01
CA PRO A 200 11.41 -18.07 -8.25
C PRO A 200 10.56 -19.33 -8.03
N ASN A 201 10.65 -19.92 -6.83
CA ASN A 201 10.01 -21.17 -6.45
C ASN A 201 9.48 -21.06 -5.00
N THR A 202 8.16 -21.16 -4.86
CA THR A 202 7.48 -21.06 -3.56
C THR A 202 7.73 -22.25 -2.66
N ASP A 203 8.03 -23.43 -3.20
CA ASP A 203 8.38 -24.62 -2.39
C ASP A 203 9.76 -24.45 -1.75
N LEU A 204 10.72 -23.88 -2.48
CA LEU A 204 12.03 -23.54 -1.92
C LEU A 204 11.91 -22.42 -0.89
N LEU A 205 11.04 -21.44 -1.12
CA LEU A 205 10.75 -20.40 -0.12
C LEU A 205 10.13 -20.98 1.14
N ALA A 206 9.25 -21.97 1.01
CA ALA A 206 8.62 -22.66 2.13
C ALA A 206 9.65 -23.44 2.98
N GLN A 207 10.61 -24.08 2.32
CA GLN A 207 11.77 -24.70 2.97
C GLN A 207 12.62 -23.64 3.67
N HIS A 208 13.00 -22.56 3.00
CA HIS A 208 13.78 -21.44 3.57
C HIS A 208 13.13 -20.82 4.81
N LEU A 209 11.80 -20.69 4.83
CA LEU A 209 11.07 -20.17 6.00
C LEU A 209 11.04 -21.14 7.19
N THR A 210 11.38 -22.40 6.96
CA THR A 210 11.39 -23.47 7.98
C THR A 210 12.83 -23.79 8.42
N ASP A 211 13.76 -23.84 7.48
CA ASP A 211 15.19 -24.05 7.65
C ASP A 211 15.95 -23.00 6.80
N PRO A 212 16.31 -21.84 7.40
CA PRO A 212 16.84 -20.71 6.65
C PRO A 212 18.24 -20.95 6.08
N ILE A 213 18.41 -20.61 4.80
CA ILE A 213 19.73 -20.49 4.17
C ILE A 213 20.18 -19.03 4.15
N GLU A 214 21.48 -18.77 4.03
CA GLU A 214 21.95 -17.40 3.84
C GLU A 214 21.50 -16.86 2.48
N VAL A 215 20.84 -15.70 2.49
CA VAL A 215 20.37 -15.00 1.30
C VAL A 215 21.05 -13.64 1.24
N ASP A 216 21.80 -13.40 0.16
CA ASP A 216 22.40 -12.08 -0.09
C ASP A 216 21.32 -11.06 -0.46
N GLN A 217 21.22 -9.99 0.33
CA GLN A 217 20.31 -8.86 0.10
C GLN A 217 21.02 -7.71 -0.63
N GLY A 218 21.89 -8.06 -1.58
CA GLY A 218 22.70 -7.10 -2.33
C GLY A 218 21.91 -5.98 -3.01
N ALA A 219 22.64 -5.06 -3.64
CA ALA A 219 22.04 -3.90 -4.28
C ALA A 219 20.98 -4.31 -5.33
N LEU A 220 19.82 -3.66 -5.28
CA LEU A 220 18.75 -3.89 -6.25
C LEU A 220 19.21 -3.48 -7.64
N THR A 221 18.99 -4.34 -8.63
CA THR A 221 19.06 -3.93 -10.04
C THR A 221 17.95 -2.91 -10.35
N ASP A 222 18.13 -2.12 -11.41
CA ASP A 222 17.10 -1.17 -11.88
C ASP A 222 15.74 -1.83 -12.11
N ARG A 223 15.73 -3.11 -12.53
CA ARG A 223 14.50 -3.87 -12.71
C ARG A 223 13.84 -4.19 -11.37
N GLN A 224 14.60 -4.74 -10.42
CA GLN A 224 14.09 -5.08 -9.09
C GLN A 224 13.62 -3.83 -8.34
N ALA A 225 14.32 -2.70 -8.47
CA ALA A 225 13.93 -1.44 -7.87
C ALA A 225 12.53 -0.96 -8.31
N ARG A 226 12.09 -1.33 -9.53
CA ARG A 226 10.76 -1.01 -10.06
C ARG A 226 9.66 -1.99 -9.64
N HIS A 227 10.01 -3.14 -9.08
CA HIS A 227 9.01 -4.12 -8.62
C HIS A 227 8.23 -3.55 -7.41
N PRO A 228 6.94 -3.89 -7.28
CA PRO A 228 6.12 -3.47 -6.14
C PRO A 228 6.70 -3.97 -4.82
N LEU A 229 6.67 -3.12 -3.80
CA LEU A 229 7.14 -3.48 -2.46
C LEU A 229 6.26 -4.54 -1.81
N LEU A 230 4.94 -4.45 -2.01
CA LEU A 230 3.96 -5.34 -1.41
C LEU A 230 3.19 -6.07 -2.52
N CYS A 231 3.30 -7.39 -2.52
CA CYS A 231 2.61 -8.28 -3.46
C CYS A 231 1.47 -9.03 -2.77
N PRO A 232 0.36 -9.33 -3.49
CA PRO A 232 -0.65 -10.22 -2.97
C PRO A 232 -0.06 -11.61 -2.76
N ILE A 233 -0.54 -12.28 -1.73
CA ILE A 233 -0.19 -13.67 -1.42
C ILE A 233 -1.53 -14.40 -1.36
N ASP A 234 -1.68 -15.46 -2.15
CA ASP A 234 -2.89 -16.28 -2.10
C ASP A 234 -2.98 -17.07 -0.80
N ARG A 235 -4.11 -17.73 -0.54
CA ARG A 235 -4.32 -18.50 0.70
C ARG A 235 -3.24 -19.57 0.97
N TRP A 236 -2.50 -20.01 -0.05
CA TRP A 236 -1.50 -21.08 -0.02
C TRP A 236 -0.05 -20.60 0.05
N GLY A 237 0.17 -19.29 0.06
CA GLY A 237 1.53 -18.73 0.09
C GLY A 237 2.12 -18.52 -1.31
N HIS A 238 1.32 -18.65 -2.37
CA HIS A 238 1.78 -18.36 -3.72
C HIS A 238 1.81 -16.86 -3.98
N LEU A 239 2.90 -16.41 -4.61
CA LEU A 239 3.08 -15.04 -5.08
C LEU A 239 2.97 -15.01 -6.62
N PRO A 240 2.48 -13.92 -7.22
CA PRO A 240 2.43 -13.76 -8.67
C PRO A 240 3.82 -13.92 -9.31
N LEU A 241 3.92 -14.76 -10.35
CA LEU A 241 5.16 -14.92 -11.12
C LEU A 241 5.67 -13.58 -11.68
N MET A 242 4.74 -12.74 -12.13
CA MET A 242 5.01 -11.33 -12.44
C MET A 242 4.56 -10.49 -11.25
N PRO A 243 5.47 -9.82 -10.53
CA PRO A 243 5.13 -9.04 -9.34
C PRO A 243 4.04 -8.01 -9.63
N GLN A 244 2.91 -8.13 -8.93
CA GLN A 244 1.80 -7.19 -8.99
C GLN A 244 1.63 -6.48 -7.65
N PRO A 245 1.34 -5.16 -7.63
CA PRO A 245 1.08 -4.46 -6.38
C PRO A 245 -0.22 -4.93 -5.74
N MET A 246 -0.26 -4.95 -4.42
CA MET A 246 -1.52 -5.06 -3.69
C MET A 246 -2.43 -3.87 -3.96
N THR A 247 -3.74 -4.07 -3.92
CA THR A 247 -4.69 -2.96 -3.99
C THR A 247 -4.76 -2.20 -2.66
N ALA A 248 -5.11 -0.92 -2.73
CA ALA A 248 -5.34 -0.10 -1.53
C ALA A 248 -6.44 -0.68 -0.63
N GLN A 249 -7.47 -1.30 -1.22
CA GLN A 249 -8.57 -1.94 -0.51
C GLN A 249 -8.10 -3.19 0.24
N SER A 250 -7.28 -4.04 -0.39
CA SER A 250 -6.69 -5.23 0.25
C SER A 250 -5.82 -4.83 1.44
N ILE A 251 -4.97 -3.81 1.27
CA ILE A 251 -4.16 -3.25 2.36
C ILE A 251 -5.07 -2.76 3.50
N ALA A 252 -6.09 -1.96 3.19
CA ALA A 252 -7.02 -1.43 4.19
C ALA A 252 -7.76 -2.55 4.96
N SER A 253 -8.14 -3.63 4.27
CA SER A 253 -8.76 -4.79 4.91
C SER A 253 -7.82 -5.48 5.88
N ILE A 254 -6.57 -5.75 5.46
CA ILE A 254 -5.56 -6.39 6.31
C ILE A 254 -5.30 -5.57 7.57
N VAL A 255 -5.11 -4.26 7.43
CA VAL A 255 -4.94 -3.35 8.59
C VAL A 255 -6.14 -3.43 9.53
N ARG A 256 -7.36 -3.38 8.97
CA ARG A 256 -8.60 -3.44 9.75
C ARG A 256 -8.74 -4.77 10.49
N ASP A 257 -8.37 -5.87 9.87
CA ASP A 257 -8.49 -7.21 10.46
C ASP A 257 -7.46 -7.43 11.57
N HIS A 258 -6.22 -6.92 11.42
CA HIS A 258 -5.23 -6.92 12.49
C HIS A 258 -5.66 -6.07 13.68
N LEU A 259 -6.17 -4.85 13.44
CA LEU A 259 -6.68 -3.98 14.50
C LEU A 259 -7.90 -4.57 15.22
N ALA A 260 -8.74 -5.30 14.50
CA ALA A 260 -9.92 -5.95 15.07
C ALA A 260 -9.64 -7.35 15.67
N GLY A 261 -8.40 -7.86 15.58
CA GLY A 261 -8.06 -9.20 16.03
C GLY A 261 -8.76 -10.33 15.25
N ARG A 262 -9.20 -10.06 14.01
CA ARG A 262 -9.92 -11.04 13.17
C ARG A 262 -9.00 -11.92 12.32
N VAL A 263 -7.69 -11.67 12.35
CA VAL A 263 -6.73 -12.46 11.58
C VAL A 263 -6.64 -13.86 12.16
N ARG A 264 -7.15 -14.84 11.41
CA ARG A 264 -7.09 -16.25 11.79
C ARG A 264 -5.64 -16.74 11.72
N ALA A 265 -5.22 -17.50 12.72
CA ALA A 265 -3.99 -18.27 12.65
C ALA A 265 -4.07 -19.20 11.42
N ARG A 266 -3.05 -19.13 10.56
CA ARG A 266 -2.98 -19.97 9.37
C ARG A 266 -2.46 -21.34 9.80
N ALA A 267 -3.20 -22.39 9.48
CA ALA A 267 -2.74 -23.76 9.71
C ALA A 267 -1.45 -23.99 8.92
N PRO A 268 -0.45 -24.66 9.50
CA PRO A 268 0.74 -25.07 8.77
C PRO A 268 0.34 -25.87 7.54
N LEU A 269 0.87 -25.48 6.38
CA LEU A 269 0.67 -26.24 5.15
C LEU A 269 1.77 -27.30 5.06
N PRO A 270 1.44 -28.54 4.64
CA PRO A 270 2.44 -29.58 4.49
C PRO A 270 3.47 -29.13 3.46
N LEU A 271 4.74 -29.10 3.86
CA LEU A 271 5.84 -29.01 2.91
C LEU A 271 5.82 -30.27 2.07
N ARG A 272 5.94 -30.13 0.75
CA ARG A 272 6.14 -31.29 -0.12
C ARG A 272 7.47 -31.92 0.30
N LYS A 273 7.41 -32.99 1.08
CA LYS A 273 8.59 -33.75 1.50
C LYS A 273 9.30 -34.16 0.22
N GLN A 274 10.53 -33.69 -0.02
CA GLN A 274 11.42 -34.42 -0.93
C GLN A 274 11.43 -35.83 -0.37
N SER A 275 10.97 -36.80 -1.15
CA SER A 275 10.99 -38.18 -0.69
C SER A 275 12.42 -38.47 -0.23
N ASP A 276 12.58 -38.96 1.01
CA ASP A 276 13.80 -39.63 1.50
C ASP A 276 14.01 -40.91 0.69
N ARG A 277 14.13 -40.79 -0.64
CA ARG A 277 14.62 -41.86 -1.47
C ARG A 277 16.12 -41.76 -1.39
N ASP A 278 16.64 -42.47 -0.40
CA ASP A 278 18.00 -43.01 -0.35
C ASP A 278 18.19 -44.07 -1.48
N GLU A 279 17.68 -43.78 -2.67
CA GLU A 279 18.00 -44.50 -3.90
C GLU A 279 18.97 -43.58 -4.62
N GLY A 280 20.12 -44.12 -5.05
CA GLY A 280 21.13 -43.38 -5.83
C GLY A 280 20.51 -42.72 -7.09
N PRO A 281 21.31 -42.11 -7.99
CA PRO A 281 20.77 -41.43 -9.16
C PRO A 281 20.13 -42.43 -10.15
N THR A 282 18.95 -42.94 -9.83
CA THR A 282 18.00 -43.45 -10.78
C THR A 282 17.51 -42.23 -11.53
N ALA A 283 18.12 -42.01 -12.69
CA ALA A 283 17.45 -41.33 -13.76
C ALA A 283 16.00 -41.80 -13.76
N TRP A 284 15.07 -40.89 -13.50
CA TRP A 284 13.69 -41.10 -13.89
C TRP A 284 13.72 -41.10 -15.42
N ILE A 285 14.11 -42.24 -15.99
CA ILE A 285 13.56 -42.65 -17.27
C ILE A 285 12.07 -42.59 -16.96
N GLU A 286 11.34 -41.68 -17.60
CA GLU A 286 9.90 -41.78 -17.67
C GLU A 286 9.65 -43.19 -18.19
N SER A 287 9.42 -44.14 -17.27
CA SER A 287 8.89 -45.44 -17.63
C SER A 287 7.65 -45.08 -18.40
N GLU A 288 7.67 -45.41 -19.70
CA GLU A 288 6.58 -45.16 -20.63
C GLU A 288 5.29 -45.47 -19.88
N ILE A 289 4.55 -44.41 -19.51
CA ILE A 289 3.41 -44.56 -18.63
C ILE A 289 2.41 -45.33 -19.48
N ASP A 290 2.28 -46.64 -19.23
CA ASP A 290 1.30 -47.50 -19.88
C ASP A 290 -0.08 -47.12 -19.35
N LEU A 291 -0.59 -46.02 -19.89
CA LEU A 291 -1.93 -45.56 -19.64
C LEU A 291 -2.85 -46.56 -20.33
N ASP A 292 -3.68 -47.23 -19.54
CA ASP A 292 -4.78 -48.04 -20.04
C ASP A 292 -5.45 -47.32 -21.23
N PRO A 293 -5.72 -48.00 -22.36
CA PRO A 293 -6.38 -47.44 -23.55
C PRO A 293 -7.66 -46.62 -23.26
N HIS A 294 -8.29 -46.82 -22.10
CA HIS A 294 -9.51 -46.13 -21.66
C HIS A 294 -9.26 -44.98 -20.68
N TYR A 295 -8.00 -44.70 -20.29
CA TYR A 295 -7.63 -43.63 -19.36
C TYR A 295 -8.19 -42.28 -19.81
N TYR A 296 -8.01 -41.94 -21.08
CA TYR A 296 -8.51 -40.68 -21.63
C TYR A 296 -10.04 -40.63 -21.61
N LYS A 297 -10.71 -41.75 -21.97
CA LYS A 297 -12.19 -41.84 -21.93
C LYS A 297 -12.72 -41.69 -20.51
N ARG A 298 -12.09 -42.33 -19.51
CA ARG A 298 -12.44 -42.15 -18.09
C ARG A 298 -12.24 -40.71 -17.64
N GLY A 299 -11.13 -40.08 -18.02
CA GLY A 299 -10.85 -38.69 -17.68
C GLY A 299 -11.86 -37.71 -18.32
N ILE A 300 -12.32 -37.98 -19.54
CA ILE A 300 -13.37 -37.19 -20.19
C ILE A 300 -14.74 -37.44 -19.53
N ALA A 301 -15.08 -38.69 -19.21
CA ALA A 301 -16.32 -39.03 -18.51
C ALA A 301 -16.39 -38.41 -17.11
N ALA A 302 -15.28 -38.44 -16.36
CA ALA A 302 -15.19 -37.81 -15.05
C ALA A 302 -15.35 -36.29 -15.14
N ARG A 303 -14.74 -35.63 -16.14
CA ARG A 303 -14.93 -34.19 -16.37
C ARG A 303 -16.35 -33.84 -16.78
N ARG A 304 -16.98 -34.66 -17.64
CA ARG A 304 -18.38 -34.47 -18.02
C ARG A 304 -19.30 -34.63 -16.81
N SER A 305 -19.13 -35.69 -16.03
CA SER A 305 -19.88 -35.88 -14.78
C SER A 305 -19.66 -34.74 -13.78
N ALA A 306 -18.44 -34.20 -13.67
CA ALA A 306 -18.17 -33.04 -12.83
C ALA A 306 -18.84 -31.78 -13.38
N HIS A 307 -18.85 -31.58 -14.69
CA HIS A 307 -19.57 -30.48 -15.33
C HIS A 307 -21.08 -30.60 -15.10
N ASP A 308 -21.67 -31.77 -15.33
CA ASP A 308 -23.08 -32.06 -15.07
C ASP A 308 -23.42 -31.87 -13.57
N SER A 309 -22.50 -32.19 -12.66
CA SER A 309 -22.70 -31.96 -11.22
C SER A 309 -22.65 -30.49 -10.79
N LEU A 310 -22.01 -29.65 -11.62
CA LEU A 310 -21.89 -28.21 -11.42
C LEU A 310 -22.94 -27.43 -12.22
N ASP A 311 -23.64 -28.11 -13.13
CA ASP A 311 -24.73 -27.54 -13.93
C ASP A 311 -25.90 -27.22 -12.99
N GLY A 312 -26.41 -25.99 -13.05
CA GLY A 312 -27.41 -25.45 -12.12
C GLY A 312 -26.85 -24.76 -10.86
N LEU A 313 -25.53 -24.79 -10.62
CA LEU A 313 -24.94 -23.99 -9.52
C LEU A 313 -25.04 -22.47 -9.81
N ALA A 314 -25.04 -22.08 -11.08
CA ALA A 314 -25.28 -20.70 -11.49
C ALA A 314 -26.68 -20.23 -11.07
N ASP A 315 -27.72 -21.04 -11.30
CA ASP A 315 -29.09 -20.71 -10.91
C ASP A 315 -29.23 -20.57 -9.37
N VAL A 316 -28.50 -21.38 -8.59
CA VAL A 316 -28.44 -21.25 -7.13
C VAL A 316 -27.74 -19.96 -6.70
N PHE A 317 -26.71 -19.53 -7.42
CA PHE A 317 -26.05 -18.24 -7.14
C PHE A 317 -26.96 -17.07 -7.49
N ASP A 318 -27.69 -17.15 -8.60
CA ASP A 318 -28.67 -16.14 -8.99
C ASP A 318 -29.80 -16.05 -7.94
N GLU A 319 -30.30 -17.17 -7.41
CA GLU A 319 -31.30 -17.18 -6.33
C GLU A 319 -30.76 -16.54 -5.03
N ILE A 320 -29.50 -16.79 -4.69
CA ILE A 320 -28.85 -16.16 -3.53
C ILE A 320 -28.69 -14.66 -3.73
N GLU A 321 -28.33 -14.22 -4.95
CA GLU A 321 -28.19 -12.81 -5.31
C GLU A 321 -29.54 -12.09 -5.22
N ASP A 322 -30.58 -12.66 -5.84
CA ASP A 322 -31.96 -12.15 -5.74
C ASP A 322 -32.42 -12.05 -4.28
N ARG A 323 -32.11 -13.06 -3.45
CA ARG A 323 -32.48 -13.04 -2.03
C ARG A 323 -31.71 -11.99 -1.24
N ALA A 324 -30.44 -11.76 -1.56
CA ALA A 324 -29.62 -10.74 -0.94
C ALA A 324 -30.11 -9.33 -1.30
N ASP A 325 -30.49 -9.10 -2.55
CA ASP A 325 -31.05 -7.83 -3.02
C ASP A 325 -32.40 -7.55 -2.36
N ALA A 326 -33.28 -8.55 -2.24
CA ALA A 326 -34.56 -8.41 -1.54
C ALA A 326 -34.37 -8.04 -0.05
N LEU A 327 -33.39 -8.65 0.63
CA LEU A 327 -33.07 -8.32 2.04
C LEU A 327 -32.49 -6.90 2.16
N LEU A 328 -31.69 -6.46 1.18
CA LEU A 328 -31.16 -5.11 1.15
C LEU A 328 -32.29 -4.08 0.96
N GLU A 329 -33.23 -4.34 0.06
CA GLU A 329 -34.40 -3.49 -0.18
C GLU A 329 -35.31 -3.41 1.07
N GLU A 330 -35.54 -4.55 1.74
CA GLU A 330 -36.28 -4.60 3.02
C GLU A 330 -35.60 -3.74 4.11
N LEU A 331 -34.27 -3.82 4.24
CA LEU A 331 -33.51 -3.01 5.20
C LEU A 331 -33.54 -1.52 4.87
N LEU A 332 -33.48 -1.15 3.59
CA LEU A 332 -33.60 0.24 3.16
C LEU A 332 -34.98 0.80 3.49
N THR A 333 -36.04 0.01 3.23
CA THR A 333 -37.42 0.40 3.53
C THR A 333 -37.62 0.65 5.03
N VAL A 334 -37.11 -0.25 5.89
CA VAL A 334 -37.18 -0.08 7.36
C VAL A 334 -36.41 1.15 7.86
N LEU A 335 -35.32 1.53 7.20
CA LEU A 335 -34.55 2.74 7.54
C LEU A 335 -35.23 4.03 7.06
N GLU A 336 -36.05 3.99 6.01
CA GLU A 336 -36.82 5.13 5.53
C GLU A 336 -38.10 5.38 6.34
N GLU A 337 -38.61 4.37 7.05
CA GLU A 337 -39.78 4.47 7.94
C GLU A 337 -39.45 4.95 9.38
N LEU A 338 -38.17 5.23 9.69
CA LEU A 338 -37.67 5.71 10.99
C LEU A 338 -37.38 7.22 11.02
#